data_AF-A0A0F2PW71-F1
#
_entry.id   AF-A0A0F2PW71-F1
#
_cell.length_a   1.000
_cell.length_b   1.000
_cell.length_c   1.000
_cell.angle_alpha   90.00
_cell.angle_beta   90.00
_cell.angle_gamma   90.00
#
_symmetry.space_group_name_H-M   'P 1'
#
loop_
_entity.id
_entity.type
_entity.pdbx_description
1 polymer ?
#
loop_
_entity_poly.entity_id
_entity_poly.type
_entity_poly.pdbx_seq_one_letter_code
_entity_poly.pdbx_strand_id
1 'polypeptide(L)'
;MPLRLDRRRFLQASFAGLCLWPAIGHAADTAPLPIRHLWPTDNSRIGPISEASGRLFYAGDLSIGAVSPAGGDRLWSHRHGFDSPAVFRPRLTASLVVTGGRRWLAAYDQISGAE
;
A
#
# COMPACT_ATOMS: atom_id res chain seq x y z
N MET A 1 -12.40 -52.15 -11.82
CA MET A 1 -13.88 -52.00 -11.77
C MET A 1 -14.26 -50.79 -12.61
N PRO A 2 -15.00 -50.94 -13.73
CA PRO A 2 -15.41 -49.78 -14.52
C PRO A 2 -16.57 -49.06 -13.84
N LEU A 3 -16.44 -47.73 -13.68
CA LEU A 3 -17.48 -46.86 -13.12
C LEU A 3 -18.63 -46.75 -14.15
N ARG A 4 -19.76 -47.42 -13.91
CA ARG A 4 -20.94 -47.32 -14.79
C ARG A 4 -21.70 -46.04 -14.44
N LEU A 5 -21.32 -44.93 -15.08
CA LEU A 5 -22.00 -43.65 -14.96
C LEU A 5 -23.38 -43.72 -15.65
N ASP A 6 -24.43 -43.62 -14.86
CA ASP A 6 -25.80 -43.53 -15.35
C ASP A 6 -26.02 -42.15 -16.00
N ARG A 7 -26.46 -42.15 -17.25
CA ARG A 7 -26.69 -40.94 -18.07
C ARG A 7 -27.62 -39.95 -17.37
N ARG A 8 -28.57 -40.45 -16.55
CA ARG A 8 -29.46 -39.60 -15.75
C ARG A 8 -28.74 -38.85 -14.63
N ARG A 9 -27.80 -39.51 -13.95
CA ARG A 9 -27.00 -38.90 -12.88
C ARG A 9 -26.01 -37.87 -13.43
N PHE A 10 -25.46 -38.13 -14.62
CA PHE A 10 -24.60 -37.17 -15.31
C PHE A 10 -25.35 -35.88 -15.67
N LEU A 11 -26.55 -35.98 -16.26
CA LEU A 11 -27.37 -34.82 -16.61
C LEU A 11 -27.81 -34.00 -15.38
N GLN A 12 -28.13 -34.66 -14.27
CA GLN A 12 -28.49 -33.99 -13.02
C GLN A 12 -27.32 -33.19 -12.42
N ALA A 13 -26.11 -33.74 -12.47
CA ALA A 13 -24.91 -33.03 -12.03
C ALA A 13 -24.58 -31.82 -12.93
N SER A 14 -24.80 -31.94 -14.25
CA SER A 14 -24.61 -30.82 -15.18
C SER A 14 -25.58 -29.67 -14.93
N PHE A 15 -26.85 -29.97 -14.65
CA PHE A 15 -27.87 -28.95 -14.33
C PHE A 15 -27.60 -28.27 -12.97
N ALA A 16 -27.20 -29.03 -11.96
CA ALA A 16 -26.84 -28.46 -10.65
C ALA A 16 -25.61 -27.52 -10.75
N GLY A 17 -24.63 -27.86 -11.60
CA GLY A 17 -23.47 -27.01 -11.88
C GLY A 17 -23.81 -25.73 -12.64
N LEU A 18 -24.78 -25.77 -13.55
CA LEU A 18 -25.22 -24.61 -14.35
C LEU A 18 -26.12 -23.64 -13.57
N CYS A 19 -26.97 -24.13 -12.65
CA CYS A 19 -27.86 -23.29 -11.86
C CYS A 19 -27.15 -22.54 -10.71
N LEU A 20 -25.94 -22.95 -10.32
CA LEU A 20 -25.13 -22.28 -9.29
C LEU A 20 -24.14 -21.26 -9.87
N TRP A 21 -24.14 -21.01 -11.19
CA TRP A 21 -23.16 -20.15 -11.85
C TRP A 21 -23.38 -18.62 -11.73
N PRO A 22 -24.58 -18.02 -11.47
CA PRO A 22 -24.68 -16.56 -11.55
C PRO A 22 -24.24 -15.84 -10.27
N ALA A 23 -23.43 -16.48 -9.40
CA ALA A 23 -22.85 -15.84 -8.22
C ALA A 23 -21.38 -15.43 -8.40
N ILE A 24 -20.80 -15.64 -9.59
CA ILE A 24 -19.51 -15.02 -9.93
C ILE A 24 -19.81 -13.56 -10.28
N GLY A 25 -19.84 -12.70 -9.27
CA GLY A 25 -19.96 -11.26 -9.45
C GLY A 25 -18.90 -10.80 -10.45
N HIS A 26 -19.33 -10.23 -11.57
CA HIS A 26 -18.44 -9.51 -12.45
C HIS A 26 -17.85 -8.35 -11.63
N ALA A 27 -16.55 -8.39 -11.37
CA ALA A 27 -15.83 -7.22 -10.93
C ALA A 27 -16.02 -6.18 -12.03
N ALA A 28 -16.88 -5.18 -11.77
CA ALA A 28 -17.08 -4.09 -12.71
C ALA A 28 -15.74 -3.41 -12.94
N ASP A 29 -15.33 -3.30 -14.20
CA ASP A 29 -14.13 -2.55 -14.59
C ASP A 29 -14.31 -1.12 -14.10
N THR A 30 -13.66 -0.80 -12.98
CA THR A 30 -13.75 0.51 -12.37
C THR A 30 -12.84 1.42 -13.15
N ALA A 31 -13.40 2.48 -13.74
CA ALA A 31 -12.60 3.45 -14.49
C ALA A 31 -11.44 3.98 -13.62
N PRO A 32 -10.21 4.07 -14.15
CA PRO A 32 -9.06 4.53 -13.38
C PRO A 32 -9.31 5.95 -12.85
N LEU A 33 -9.05 6.15 -11.57
CA LEU A 33 -9.15 7.47 -10.95
C LEU A 33 -8.06 8.40 -11.50
N PRO A 34 -8.36 9.69 -11.71
CA PRO A 34 -7.35 10.64 -12.17
C PRO A 34 -6.27 10.83 -11.11
N ILE A 35 -5.01 10.79 -11.55
CA ILE A 35 -3.86 11.14 -10.69
C ILE A 35 -3.90 12.65 -10.45
N ARG A 36 -3.97 13.05 -9.17
CA ARG A 36 -3.98 14.47 -8.79
C ARG A 36 -2.57 15.06 -8.74
N HIS A 37 -1.64 14.35 -8.11
CA HIS A 37 -0.27 14.81 -7.88
C HIS A 37 0.71 13.63 -7.92
N LEU A 38 1.96 13.93 -8.29
CA LEU A 38 3.11 13.05 -8.12
C LEU A 38 4.02 13.64 -7.05
N TRP A 39 4.31 12.87 -6.01
CA TRP A 39 5.09 13.35 -4.87
C TRP A 39 6.59 13.07 -5.06
N PRO A 40 7.46 14.08 -5.03
CA PRO A 40 8.89 13.90 -5.22
C PRO A 40 9.52 13.38 -3.92
N THR A 41 9.85 12.09 -3.87
CA THR A 41 10.47 11.45 -2.70
C THR A 41 11.90 10.96 -2.94
N ASP A 42 12.35 10.92 -4.19
CA ASP A 42 13.64 10.35 -4.62
C ASP A 42 13.82 8.85 -4.32
N ASN A 43 12.78 8.19 -3.78
CA ASN A 43 12.78 6.76 -3.48
C ASN A 43 12.30 5.95 -4.69
N SER A 44 12.93 4.82 -4.95
CA SER A 44 12.40 3.85 -5.92
C SER A 44 11.29 2.99 -5.30
N ARG A 45 11.31 2.86 -3.97
CA ARG A 45 10.32 2.12 -3.20
C ARG A 45 9.98 2.87 -1.92
N ILE A 46 8.70 3.07 -1.69
CA ILE A 46 8.18 3.63 -0.45
C ILE A 46 7.46 2.54 0.36
N GLY A 47 7.61 2.59 1.69
CA GLY A 47 6.71 1.90 2.59
C GLY A 47 5.32 2.55 2.60
N PRO A 48 4.34 1.96 3.29
CA PRO A 48 3.04 2.60 3.48
C PRO A 48 3.21 3.98 4.12
N ILE A 49 2.51 4.99 3.60
CA ILE A 49 2.55 6.36 4.10
C ILE A 49 1.69 6.54 5.35
N SER A 50 1.98 7.57 6.13
CA SER A 50 1.16 8.00 7.26
C SER A 50 0.72 9.44 7.08
N GLU A 51 -0.48 9.77 7.55
CA GLU A 51 -1.05 11.11 7.43
C GLU A 51 -1.34 11.68 8.81
N ALA A 52 -0.92 12.93 9.06
CA ALA A 52 -1.38 13.74 10.17
C ALA A 52 -1.18 15.22 9.88
N SER A 53 -2.04 16.06 10.47
CA SER A 53 -1.88 17.52 10.45
C SER A 53 -1.70 18.12 9.05
N GLY A 54 -2.38 17.55 8.05
CA GLY A 54 -2.28 17.98 6.65
C GLY A 54 -0.94 17.64 5.97
N ARG A 55 -0.23 16.62 6.45
CA ARG A 55 1.05 16.16 5.90
C ARG A 55 1.04 14.67 5.66
N LEU A 56 1.72 14.25 4.61
CA LEU A 56 2.01 12.84 4.34
C LEU A 56 3.45 12.55 4.68
N PHE A 57 3.67 11.63 5.60
CA PHE A 57 4.97 11.15 6.01
C PHE A 57 5.29 9.86 5.26
N TYR A 58 6.47 9.82 4.66
CA TYR A 58 6.97 8.67 3.92
C TYR A 58 8.33 8.23 4.46
N ALA A 59 8.61 6.95 4.28
CA ALA A 59 9.93 6.38 4.46
C ALA A 59 10.15 5.36 3.34
N GLY A 60 11.31 5.41 2.69
CA GLY A 60 11.62 4.57 1.54
C GLY A 60 12.98 3.91 1.61
N ASP A 61 13.51 3.57 0.44
CA ASP A 61 14.79 2.91 0.26
C ASP A 61 16.01 3.84 0.38
N LEU A 62 15.81 5.14 0.17
CA LEU A 62 16.88 6.14 0.19
C LEU A 62 16.65 7.26 1.19
N SER A 63 15.39 7.69 1.34
CA SER A 63 15.05 8.88 2.10
C SER A 63 13.78 8.72 2.95
N ILE A 64 13.68 9.61 3.93
CA ILE A 64 12.54 9.77 4.83
C ILE A 64 12.11 11.22 4.71
N GLY A 65 10.81 11.51 4.74
CA GLY A 65 10.35 12.87 4.54
C GLY A 65 8.89 13.11 4.83
N ALA A 66 8.50 14.36 4.64
CA ALA A 66 7.11 14.78 4.61
C ALA A 66 6.81 15.55 3.32
N VAL A 67 5.61 15.33 2.75
CA VAL A 67 5.08 16.06 1.60
C VAL A 67 3.71 16.64 1.91
N SER A 68 3.37 17.74 1.23
CA SER A 68 2.02 18.30 1.23
C SER A 68 1.10 17.43 0.37
N PRO A 69 -0.05 16.94 0.89
CA PRO A 69 -1.00 16.17 0.10
C PRO A 69 -1.64 16.99 -1.03
N ALA A 70 -1.79 18.31 -0.84
CA ALA A 70 -2.52 19.19 -1.76
C ALA A 70 -1.65 19.77 -2.89
N GLY A 71 -0.39 20.09 -2.60
CA GLY A 71 0.55 20.64 -3.61
C GLY A 71 1.50 19.59 -4.16
N GLY A 72 1.71 18.51 -3.42
CA GLY A 72 2.80 17.58 -3.66
C GLY A 72 4.19 18.13 -3.33
N ASP A 73 4.26 19.33 -2.77
CA ASP A 73 5.52 19.94 -2.36
C ASP A 73 6.19 19.13 -1.25
N ARG A 74 7.52 18.98 -1.36
CA ARG A 74 8.34 18.41 -0.31
C ARG A 74 8.46 19.42 0.83
N LEU A 75 7.99 19.05 2.02
CA LEU A 75 8.09 19.88 3.23
C LEU A 75 9.49 19.75 3.85
N TRP A 76 9.97 18.52 3.96
CA TRP A 76 11.36 18.20 4.34
C TRP A 76 11.70 16.79 3.86
N SER A 77 13.00 16.49 3.74
CA SER A 77 13.50 15.16 3.38
C SER A 77 14.95 14.97 3.83
N HIS A 78 15.25 13.78 4.34
CA HIS A 78 16.57 13.36 4.73
C HIS A 78 16.94 12.06 4.04
N ARG A 79 18.14 12.02 3.46
CA ARG A 79 18.74 10.74 3.06
C ARG A 79 19.16 10.03 4.34
N HIS A 80 18.59 8.87 4.60
CA HIS A 80 18.68 8.26 5.92
C HIS A 80 20.01 7.52 6.18
N GLY A 81 20.82 7.27 5.14
CA GLY A 81 22.17 6.69 5.27
C GLY A 81 22.25 5.26 5.78
N PHE A 82 21.15 4.69 6.29
CA PHE A 82 21.09 3.33 6.79
C PHE A 82 21.35 2.28 5.70
N ASP A 83 21.91 1.15 6.14
CA ASP A 83 22.32 0.01 5.32
C ASP A 83 21.15 -0.83 4.75
N SER A 84 19.91 -0.44 5.06
CA SER A 84 18.70 -1.14 4.67
C SER A 84 17.51 -0.19 4.56
N PRO A 85 16.56 -0.44 3.64
CA PRO A 85 15.37 0.40 3.45
C PRO A 85 14.49 0.53 4.70
N ALA A 86 13.76 1.64 4.78
CA ALA A 86 12.65 1.79 5.71
C ALA A 86 11.44 0.98 5.20
N VAL A 87 11.29 -0.24 5.72
CA VAL A 87 10.25 -1.17 5.26
C VAL A 87 8.94 -1.03 6.04
N PHE A 88 8.94 -0.28 7.14
CA PHE A 88 7.79 -0.10 8.01
C PHE A 88 7.11 1.24 7.78
N ARG A 89 5.79 1.24 7.98
CA ARG A 89 4.98 2.46 7.97
C ARG A 89 5.50 3.43 9.05
N PRO A 90 5.77 4.71 8.72
CA PRO A 90 6.08 5.73 9.71
C PRO A 90 5.01 5.79 10.82
N ARG A 91 5.42 5.79 12.08
CA ARG A 91 4.52 5.88 13.24
C ARG A 91 4.55 7.28 13.81
N LEU A 92 3.37 7.88 13.95
CA LEU A 92 3.23 9.25 14.38
C LEU A 92 2.94 9.30 15.88
N THR A 93 3.55 10.27 16.55
CA THR A 93 3.26 10.68 17.93
C THR A 93 2.76 12.12 17.92
N ALA A 94 2.73 12.80 19.07
CA ALA A 94 2.31 14.20 19.15
C ALA A 94 3.22 15.15 18.33
N SER A 95 4.54 14.94 18.37
CA SER A 95 5.52 15.81 17.68
C SER A 95 6.51 15.07 16.80
N LEU A 96 6.66 13.76 16.98
CA LEU A 96 7.66 12.97 16.25
C LEU A 96 7.03 12.02 15.25
N VAL A 97 7.78 11.73 14.19
CA VAL A 97 7.56 10.61 13.28
C VAL A 97 8.68 9.60 13.48
N VAL A 98 8.31 8.40 13.91
CA VAL A 98 9.23 7.28 14.12
C VAL A 98 9.23 6.41 12.87
N THR A 99 10.41 6.16 12.31
CA THR A 99 10.61 5.35 11.11
C THR A 99 11.66 4.28 11.38
N GLY A 100 11.65 3.21 10.60
CA GLY A 100 12.56 2.12 10.86
C GLY A 100 12.63 1.09 9.74
N GLY A 101 13.75 0.38 9.75
CA GLY A 101 13.98 -0.83 8.99
C GLY A 101 14.09 -2.04 9.91
N ARG A 102 14.55 -3.16 9.37
CA ARG A 102 14.74 -4.39 10.17
C ARG A 102 15.84 -4.28 11.23
N ARG A 103 16.78 -3.35 11.06
CA ARG A 103 17.99 -3.23 11.89
C ARG A 103 18.20 -1.84 12.49
N TRP A 104 17.28 -0.91 12.26
CA TRP A 104 17.44 0.47 12.67
C TRP A 104 16.08 1.11 12.94
N LEU A 105 16.10 2.13 13.80
CA LEU A 105 14.95 2.95 14.16
C LEU A 105 15.46 4.39 14.32
N ALA A 106 14.71 5.34 13.81
CA ALA A 106 14.99 6.77 13.94
C ALA A 106 13.68 7.51 14.24
N ALA A 107 13.80 8.69 14.85
CA ALA A 107 12.69 9.59 15.08
C ALA A 107 13.04 10.94 14.47
N TYR A 108 12.05 11.62 13.93
CA TYR A 108 12.24 12.95 13.36
C TYR A 108 11.13 13.86 13.87
N ASP A 109 11.43 15.14 14.09
CA ASP A 109 10.43 16.16 14.35
C ASP A 109 9.51 16.31 13.13
N GLN A 110 8.20 16.27 13.35
CA GLN A 110 7.22 16.28 12.26
C GLN A 110 7.24 17.57 11.44
N ILE A 111 7.69 18.69 12.02
CA ILE A 111 7.69 20.02 11.41
C ILE A 111 8.99 20.30 10.67
N SER A 112 10.10 20.18 11.37
CA SER A 112 11.43 20.54 10.89
C SER A 112 12.16 19.39 10.20
N GLY A 113 11.78 18.14 10.47
CA GLY A 113 12.53 16.97 10.03
C GLY A 113 13.83 16.73 10.81
N ALA A 114 14.10 17.50 11.88
CA ALA A 114 15.28 17.27 12.71
C ALA A 114 15.23 15.89 13.37
N GLU A 115 16.33 15.13 13.29
CA GLU A 115 16.50 13.81 13.91
C GLU A 115 16.75 13.90 15.42
#